data_AF-A0A965UQ92-F1
#
_entry.id   AF-A0A965UQ92-F1
#
_cell.length_a   1.000
_cell.length_b   1.000
_cell.length_c   1.000
_cell.angle_alpha   90.00
_cell.angle_beta   90.00
_cell.angle_gamma   90.00
#
_symmetry.space_group_name_H-M   'P 1'
#
loop_
_entity.id
_entity.type
_entity.pdbx_description
1 polymer ?
#
loop_
_entity_poly.entity_id
_entity_poly.type
_entity_poly.pdbx_seq_one_letter_code
_entity_poly.pdbx_strand_id
1 'polypeptide(L)'
;MNKKAEIFLNKRVSQVSNVCPSATANVEENIKNRNWTIDKFRYGPMNPSSPDHGFWEEKADMWNTDVETAQTARCCNCAAFDQSDKILNCIVEGINEKQMADPWDVQERANLGYCQLFKFKCAAARTCDAWLYGGPISDHAELQ
;
A
#
# COMPACT_ATOMS: atom_id res chain seq x y z
N MET A 1 30.28 14.78 1.76
CA MET A 1 29.47 13.58 1.47
C MET A 1 28.54 13.85 0.30
N ASN A 2 28.42 12.88 -0.59
CA ASN A 2 27.98 12.99 -1.98
C ASN A 2 26.49 13.41 -2.12
N LYS A 3 26.24 14.55 -2.78
CA LYS A 3 24.92 15.12 -3.11
C LYS A 3 24.29 14.46 -4.36
N LYS A 4 24.22 13.14 -4.43
CA LYS A 4 23.58 12.44 -5.56
C LYS A 4 22.63 11.34 -5.11
N ALA A 5 21.47 11.79 -4.66
CA ALA A 5 20.18 11.32 -5.13
C ALA A 5 19.23 12.47 -4.78
N GLU A 6 18.65 13.16 -5.76
CA GLU A 6 17.47 13.98 -5.48
C GLU A 6 16.39 13.02 -5.00
N ILE A 7 16.24 12.95 -3.68
CA ILE A 7 15.28 12.09 -3.01
C ILE A 7 13.91 12.68 -3.29
N PHE A 8 13.24 12.20 -4.33
CA PHE A 8 11.82 12.50 -4.53
C PHE A 8 11.08 12.07 -3.25
N LEU A 9 10.62 13.06 -2.48
CA LEU A 9 9.86 13.00 -1.22
C LEU A 9 10.60 12.72 0.11
N ASN A 10 11.93 12.79 0.21
CA ASN A 10 12.65 12.39 1.45
C ASN A 10 12.30 10.95 1.92
N LYS A 11 11.79 10.09 1.04
CA LYS A 11 11.53 8.68 1.35
C LYS A 11 12.86 7.96 1.48
N ARG A 12 13.29 7.70 2.73
CA ARG A 12 14.50 6.92 2.97
C ARG A 12 14.30 5.51 2.39
N VAL A 13 15.30 5.02 1.64
CA VAL A 13 15.40 3.62 1.22
C VAL A 13 15.12 2.74 2.45
N SER A 14 14.28 1.71 2.30
CA SER A 14 14.08 0.71 3.34
C SER A 14 15.40 -0.02 3.58
N GLN A 15 16.20 0.49 4.52
CA GLN A 15 17.13 -0.36 5.24
C GLN A 15 16.29 -1.32 6.06
N VAL A 16 16.69 -2.59 6.11
CA VAL A 16 16.14 -3.54 7.09
C VAL A 16 16.48 -2.96 8.46
N SER A 17 15.51 -2.29 9.07
CA SER A 17 15.68 -1.58 10.33
C SER A 17 14.69 -2.15 11.33
N ASN A 18 15.08 -2.25 12.60
CA ASN A 18 14.17 -2.67 13.67
C ASN A 18 13.13 -1.61 14.06
N VAL A 19 13.14 -0.45 13.40
CA VAL A 19 12.22 0.66 13.66
C VAL A 19 11.03 0.58 12.71
N CYS A 20 9.82 0.78 13.25
CA CYS A 20 8.61 0.93 12.47
C CYS A 20 8.72 2.08 11.45
N PRO A 21 8.29 1.90 10.19
CA PRO A 21 8.24 3.01 9.24
C PRO A 21 7.32 4.12 9.78
N SER A 22 7.77 5.36 9.74
CA SER A 22 7.04 6.50 10.35
C SER A 22 5.62 6.65 9.82
N ALA A 23 5.38 6.41 8.52
CA ALA A 23 4.05 6.45 7.91
C ALA A 23 3.07 5.36 8.39
N THR A 24 3.50 4.39 9.22
CA THR A 24 2.58 3.46 9.90
C THR A 24 1.86 4.13 11.07
N ALA A 25 2.52 5.07 11.76
CA ALA A 25 1.95 5.82 12.90
C ALA A 25 1.63 7.29 12.59
N ASN A 26 2.43 7.95 11.74
CA ASN A 26 2.23 9.34 11.35
C ASN A 26 1.21 9.45 10.21
N VAL A 27 0.02 9.94 10.52
CA VAL A 27 -1.09 10.11 9.57
C VAL A 27 -0.77 11.16 8.50
N GLU A 28 -0.10 12.26 8.83
CA GLU A 28 0.23 13.30 7.85
C GLU A 28 1.21 12.79 6.80
N GLU A 29 2.25 12.08 7.23
CA GLU A 29 3.22 11.47 6.31
C GLU A 29 2.55 10.39 5.44
N ASN A 30 1.70 9.57 6.05
CA ASN A 30 0.92 8.57 5.33
C ASN A 30 0.05 9.19 4.23
N ILE A 31 -0.70 10.25 4.57
CA ILE A 31 -1.58 10.96 3.63
C ILE A 31 -0.75 11.63 2.54
N LYS A 32 0.37 12.28 2.88
CA LYS A 32 1.29 12.87 1.90
C LYS A 32 1.76 11.83 0.88
N ASN A 33 2.20 10.66 1.37
CA ASN A 33 2.70 9.59 0.50
C ASN A 33 1.58 8.94 -0.32
N ARG A 34 0.39 8.77 0.27
CA ARG A 34 -0.79 8.25 -0.42
C ARG A 34 -1.25 9.20 -1.54
N ASN A 35 -1.44 10.48 -1.23
CA ASN A 35 -1.94 11.47 -2.19
C ASN A 35 -0.99 11.67 -3.36
N TRP A 36 0.32 11.62 -3.12
CA TRP A 36 1.29 11.59 -4.19
C TRP A 36 1.17 10.34 -5.08
N THR A 37 0.90 9.18 -4.49
CA THR A 37 0.66 7.94 -5.25
C THR A 37 -0.66 7.99 -6.02
N ILE A 38 -1.70 8.66 -5.48
CA ILE A 38 -2.95 8.93 -6.21
C ILE A 38 -2.64 9.78 -7.45
N ASP A 39 -1.93 10.89 -7.28
CA ASP A 39 -1.62 11.85 -8.35
C ASP A 39 -0.67 11.29 -9.42
N LYS A 40 0.35 10.52 -9.02
CA LYS A 40 1.43 10.08 -9.92
C LYS A 40 1.31 8.65 -10.43
N PHE A 41 0.61 7.78 -9.71
CA PHE A 41 0.53 6.35 -9.99
C PHE A 41 -0.89 5.80 -9.79
N ARG A 42 -1.91 6.67 -9.84
CA ARG A 42 -3.33 6.32 -9.84
C ARG A 42 -3.71 5.30 -8.77
N TYR A 43 -3.26 5.53 -7.53
CA TYR A 43 -3.67 4.70 -6.41
C TYR A 43 -5.18 4.79 -6.19
N GLY A 44 -5.90 3.69 -6.41
CA GLY A 44 -7.37 3.69 -6.41
C GLY A 44 -7.98 2.32 -6.68
N PRO A 45 -9.26 2.25 -7.05
CA PRO A 45 -10.23 3.35 -7.00
C PRO A 45 -10.50 3.80 -5.56
N MET A 46 -11.19 4.93 -5.37
CA MET A 46 -11.48 5.47 -4.03
C MET A 46 -12.28 4.47 -3.19
N ASN A 47 -13.34 3.90 -3.77
CA ASN A 47 -14.18 2.85 -3.19
C ASN A 47 -14.18 1.62 -4.10
N PRO A 48 -13.38 0.58 -3.81
CA PRO A 48 -13.33 -0.65 -4.60
C PRO A 48 -14.65 -1.43 -4.69
N SER A 49 -15.62 -1.18 -3.79
CA SER A 49 -16.92 -1.85 -3.79
C SER A 49 -17.98 -1.13 -4.64
N SER A 50 -17.67 0.06 -5.17
CA SER A 50 -18.56 0.80 -6.05
C SER A 50 -18.04 0.73 -7.49
N PRO A 51 -18.93 0.60 -8.51
CA PRO A 51 -18.51 0.64 -9.90
C PRO A 51 -17.78 1.95 -10.23
N ASP A 52 -16.59 1.83 -10.83
CA ASP A 52 -15.77 2.94 -11.29
C ASP A 52 -15.19 2.57 -12.66
N HIS A 53 -16.07 2.54 -13.67
CA HIS A 53 -15.75 2.02 -15.01
C HIS A 53 -14.56 2.77 -15.64
N GLY A 54 -14.57 4.11 -15.58
CA GLY A 54 -13.50 4.92 -16.16
C GLY A 54 -12.13 4.67 -15.51
N PHE A 55 -12.06 4.47 -14.18
CA PHE A 55 -10.79 4.14 -13.52
C PHE A 55 -10.19 2.83 -14.07
N TRP A 56 -11.03 1.81 -14.27
CA TRP A 56 -10.59 0.49 -14.72
C TRP A 56 -10.30 0.45 -16.22
N GLU A 57 -11.09 1.14 -17.04
CA GLU A 57 -10.84 1.30 -18.48
C GLU A 57 -9.48 1.93 -18.72
N GLU A 58 -9.20 3.08 -18.08
CA GLU A 58 -7.91 3.75 -18.22
C GLU A 58 -6.73 2.91 -17.69
N LYS A 59 -6.96 2.05 -16.69
CA LYS A 59 -5.93 1.12 -16.19
C LYS A 59 -5.69 -0.04 -17.15
N ALA A 60 -6.75 -0.57 -17.74
CA ALA A 60 -6.68 -1.62 -18.75
C ALA A 60 -5.93 -1.10 -20.00
N ASP A 61 -6.25 0.12 -20.44
CA ASP A 61 -5.56 0.80 -21.54
C ASP A 61 -4.06 0.97 -21.27
N MET A 62 -3.69 1.40 -20.05
CA MET A 62 -2.29 1.58 -19.66
C MET A 62 -1.49 0.27 -19.72
N TRP A 63 -2.09 -0.86 -19.34
CA TRP A 63 -1.47 -2.18 -19.40
C TRP A 63 -1.70 -2.91 -20.73
N ASN A 64 -2.40 -2.30 -21.69
CA ASN A 64 -2.81 -2.92 -22.95
C ASN A 64 -3.48 -4.29 -22.73
N THR A 65 -4.47 -4.32 -21.82
CA THR A 65 -5.23 -5.50 -21.43
C THR A 65 -6.72 -5.17 -21.30
N ASP A 66 -7.55 -6.12 -20.85
CA ASP A 66 -8.97 -5.90 -20.60
C ASP A 66 -9.24 -5.50 -19.14
N VAL A 67 -10.44 -4.96 -18.88
CA VAL A 67 -10.86 -4.48 -17.55
C VAL A 67 -10.85 -5.60 -16.50
N GLU A 68 -11.24 -6.81 -16.87
CA GLU A 68 -11.30 -7.95 -15.95
C GLU A 68 -9.90 -8.33 -15.48
N THR A 69 -8.96 -8.46 -16.43
CA THR A 69 -7.54 -8.70 -16.16
C THR A 69 -6.93 -7.57 -15.32
N ALA A 70 -7.18 -6.30 -15.67
CA ALA A 70 -6.69 -5.16 -14.89
C ALA A 70 -7.23 -5.14 -13.45
N GLN A 71 -8.47 -5.61 -13.23
CA GLN A 71 -9.08 -5.72 -11.91
C GLN A 71 -8.45 -6.81 -11.03
N THR A 72 -7.70 -7.75 -11.60
CA THR A 72 -6.95 -8.76 -10.82
C THR A 72 -5.72 -8.18 -10.13
N ALA A 73 -5.14 -7.09 -10.65
CA ALA A 73 -3.94 -6.45 -10.11
C ALA A 73 -4.29 -5.60 -8.87
N ARG A 74 -4.16 -6.16 -7.67
CA ARG A 74 -4.55 -5.54 -6.38
C ARG A 74 -3.38 -5.46 -5.40
N CYS A 75 -3.46 -4.58 -4.40
CA CYS A 75 -2.43 -4.51 -3.35
C CYS A 75 -2.29 -5.89 -2.67
N CYS A 76 -3.38 -6.62 -2.41
CA CYS A 76 -3.30 -7.94 -1.76
C CYS A 76 -2.49 -9.00 -2.50
N ASN A 77 -2.27 -8.86 -3.82
CA ASN A 77 -1.42 -9.80 -4.58
C ASN A 77 -0.16 -9.13 -5.14
N CYS A 78 0.21 -7.96 -4.60
CA CYS A 78 1.37 -7.19 -5.03
C CYS A 78 2.63 -7.57 -4.23
N ALA A 79 3.74 -7.85 -4.91
CA ALA A 79 5.05 -8.17 -4.31
C ALA A 79 5.62 -7.06 -3.39
N ALA A 80 5.09 -5.84 -3.48
CA ALA A 80 5.48 -4.72 -2.64
C ALA A 80 4.54 -4.48 -1.45
N PHE A 81 3.48 -5.28 -1.29
CA PHE A 81 2.52 -5.14 -0.20
C PHE A 81 2.98 -5.96 0.99
N ASP A 82 3.40 -5.30 2.05
CA ASP A 82 4.00 -5.93 3.22
C ASP A 82 2.99 -6.10 4.34
N GLN A 83 2.72 -7.35 4.66
CA GLN A 83 1.88 -7.82 5.75
C GLN A 83 2.66 -8.74 6.69
N SER A 84 3.99 -8.58 6.79
CA SER A 84 4.77 -9.22 7.86
C SER A 84 4.23 -8.82 9.23
N ASP A 85 4.35 -9.70 10.22
CA ASP A 85 3.83 -9.51 11.58
C ASP A 85 4.35 -8.21 12.17
N LYS A 86 5.64 -7.92 11.93
CA LYS A 86 6.28 -6.69 12.36
C LYS A 86 5.59 -5.45 11.79
N ILE A 87 5.28 -5.44 10.50
CA ILE A 87 4.64 -4.30 9.84
C ILE A 87 3.19 -4.14 10.28
N LEU A 88 2.45 -5.25 10.40
CA LEU A 88 1.08 -5.22 10.91
C LEU A 88 1.04 -4.68 12.34
N ASN A 89 1.95 -5.12 13.22
CA ASN A 89 2.08 -4.58 14.57
C ASN A 89 2.36 -3.07 14.55
N CYS A 90 3.26 -2.58 13.70
CA CYS A 90 3.48 -1.13 13.55
C CYS A 90 2.22 -0.36 13.11
N ILE A 91 1.40 -0.94 12.22
CA ILE A 91 0.15 -0.32 11.77
C ILE A 91 -0.87 -0.27 12.90
N VAL A 92 -1.05 -1.37 13.63
CA VAL A 92 -1.98 -1.52 14.76
C VAL A 92 -1.59 -0.58 15.90
N GLU A 93 -0.32 -0.56 16.29
CA GLU A 93 0.21 0.39 17.28
C GLU A 93 0.02 1.84 16.83
N GLY A 94 0.11 2.12 15.52
CA GLY A 94 -0.08 3.45 14.95
C GLY A 94 -1.55 3.91 14.89
N ILE A 95 -2.52 3.00 14.96
CA ILE A 95 -3.96 3.33 15.02
C ILE A 95 -4.37 3.69 16.46
N ASN A 96 -3.77 3.05 17.48
CA ASN A 96 -3.83 3.39 18.91
C ASN A 96 -5.17 3.90 19.50
N GLU A 97 -6.30 3.27 19.14
CA GLU A 97 -7.63 3.58 19.72
C GLU A 97 -8.09 2.52 20.72
N LYS A 98 -7.27 2.19 21.73
CA LYS A 98 -7.53 1.07 22.67
C LYS A 98 -8.82 1.16 23.51
N GLN A 99 -9.54 2.29 23.46
CA GLN A 99 -10.71 2.54 24.32
C GLN A 99 -12.05 2.46 23.59
N MET A 100 -12.09 2.58 22.25
CA MET A 100 -13.35 2.72 21.49
C MET A 100 -13.51 1.71 20.34
N ALA A 101 -12.41 1.24 19.74
CA ALA A 101 -12.42 0.22 18.69
C ALA A 101 -11.15 -0.60 18.76
N ASP A 102 -11.20 -1.90 18.45
CA ASP A 102 -9.97 -2.69 18.33
C ASP A 102 -9.18 -2.19 17.11
N PRO A 103 -7.92 -1.75 17.24
CA PRO A 103 -7.09 -1.37 16.09
C PRO A 103 -6.95 -2.49 15.05
N TRP A 104 -7.08 -3.76 15.48
CA TRP A 104 -7.14 -4.91 14.57
C TRP A 104 -8.41 -4.90 13.71
N ASP A 105 -9.56 -4.47 14.23
CA ASP A 105 -10.78 -4.33 13.41
C ASP A 105 -10.55 -3.38 12.23
N VAL A 106 -9.82 -2.28 12.45
CA VAL A 106 -9.49 -1.32 11.39
C VAL A 106 -8.52 -1.93 10.37
N GLN A 107 -7.51 -2.65 10.85
CA GLN A 107 -6.54 -3.35 10.00
C GLN A 107 -7.25 -4.40 9.13
N GLU A 108 -8.11 -5.24 9.71
CA GLU A 108 -8.79 -6.34 9.03
C GLU A 108 -9.84 -5.83 8.03
N ARG A 109 -10.68 -4.86 8.43
CA ARG A 109 -11.76 -4.33 7.56
C ARG A 109 -11.23 -3.71 6.26
N ALA A 110 -10.07 -3.06 6.32
CA ALA A 110 -9.42 -2.50 5.14
C ALA A 110 -8.34 -3.43 4.56
N ASN A 111 -8.08 -4.56 5.21
CA ASN A 111 -6.96 -5.47 4.98
C ASN A 111 -5.68 -4.66 4.69
N LEU A 112 -5.22 -3.94 5.71
CA LEU A 112 -4.10 -3.01 5.60
C LEU A 112 -2.77 -3.75 5.53
N GLY A 113 -1.84 -3.15 4.80
CA GLY A 113 -0.43 -3.51 4.76
C GLY A 113 0.41 -2.29 4.39
N TYR A 114 1.73 -2.44 4.33
CA TYR A 114 2.63 -1.33 4.02
C TYR A 114 3.18 -1.46 2.61
N CYS A 115 3.02 -0.41 1.79
CA CYS A 115 3.59 -0.41 0.45
C CYS A 115 5.10 -0.11 0.50
N GLN A 116 5.92 -1.08 0.15
CA GLN A 116 7.37 -0.93 0.12
C GLN A 116 7.87 -0.05 -1.03
N LEU A 117 7.09 0.17 -2.10
CA LEU A 117 7.48 1.12 -3.15
C LEU A 117 7.24 2.57 -2.71
N PHE A 118 6.05 2.83 -2.17
CA PHE A 118 5.57 4.20 -1.97
C PHE A 118 5.49 4.65 -0.52
N LYS A 119 5.82 3.77 0.43
CA LYS A 119 6.06 4.07 1.84
C LYS A 119 4.82 4.64 2.56
N PHE A 120 3.68 3.98 2.42
CA PHE A 120 2.43 4.31 3.12
C PHE A 120 1.61 3.05 3.40
N LYS A 121 0.64 3.15 4.32
CA LYS A 121 -0.37 2.11 4.58
C LYS A 121 -1.27 1.96 3.35
N CYS A 122 -1.14 0.85 2.60
CA CYS A 122 -2.06 0.48 1.52
C CYS A 122 -3.23 -0.33 2.08
N ALA A 123 -4.41 -0.21 1.45
CA ALA A 123 -5.52 -1.15 1.57
C ALA A 123 -5.48 -2.19 0.45
N ALA A 124 -5.59 -3.47 0.80
CA ALA A 124 -5.53 -4.62 -0.10
C ALA A 124 -6.37 -4.51 -1.37
N ALA A 125 -7.60 -4.01 -1.25
CA ALA A 125 -8.56 -3.94 -2.35
C ALA A 125 -8.24 -2.83 -3.38
N ARG A 126 -7.28 -1.95 -3.11
CA ARG A 126 -6.84 -0.91 -4.05
C ARG A 126 -5.71 -1.41 -4.94
N THR A 127 -5.38 -0.62 -5.95
CA THR A 127 -4.33 -0.87 -6.94
C THR A 127 -3.61 0.43 -7.28
N CYS A 128 -2.47 0.36 -7.96
CA CYS A 128 -1.74 1.51 -8.51
C CYS A 128 -1.05 1.08 -9.80
N ASP A 129 -0.43 2.02 -10.50
CA ASP A 129 0.23 1.74 -11.78
C ASP A 129 1.58 1.02 -11.63
N ALA A 130 2.14 0.99 -10.42
CA ALA A 130 3.37 0.26 -10.11
C ALA A 130 3.10 -1.12 -9.46
N TRP A 131 1.97 -1.74 -9.76
CA TRP A 131 1.66 -3.09 -9.27
C TRP A 131 2.68 -4.12 -9.77
N LEU A 132 3.06 -5.06 -8.91
CA LEU A 132 4.04 -6.11 -9.20
C LEU A 132 3.46 -7.47 -8.83
N TYR A 133 3.43 -8.43 -9.75
CA TYR A 133 3.03 -9.80 -9.45
C TYR A 133 3.97 -10.45 -8.41
N GLY A 134 3.41 -11.27 -7.51
CA GLY A 134 4.22 -12.09 -6.59
C GLY A 134 3.58 -12.32 -5.22
N GLY A 135 2.42 -11.72 -4.94
CA GLY A 135 1.76 -11.87 -3.65
C GLY A 135 2.37 -10.99 -2.56
N PRO A 136 1.69 -10.85 -1.41
CA PRO A 136 2.17 -9.98 -0.35
C PRO A 136 3.44 -10.56 0.29
N ILE A 137 4.25 -9.69 0.88
CA ILE A 137 5.32 -10.10 1.78
C ILE A 137 4.65 -10.50 3.10
N SER A 138 4.80 -11.76 3.49
CA SER A 138 4.28 -12.30 4.75
C SER A 138 5.32 -13.20 5.43
N ASP A 139 5.28 -13.26 6.77
CA ASP A 139 6.15 -14.14 7.55
C ASP A 139 5.73 -15.62 7.47
N HIS A 140 4.47 -15.85 7.07
CA HIS A 140 3.96 -17.15 6.69
C HIS A 140 4.15 -17.32 5.19
N ALA A 141 5.15 -18.11 4.80
CA ALA A 141 5.33 -18.52 3.42
C ALA A 141 4.09 -19.34 2.99
N GLU A 142 3.19 -18.74 2.22
CA GLU A 142 2.35 -19.53 1.33
C GLU A 142 3.29 -20.06 0.25
N LEU A 143 3.61 -21.35 0.34
CA LEU A 143 4.28 -22.09 -0.72
C LEU A 143 3.45 -21.89 -2.00
N GLN A 144 3.97 -21.07 -2.92
CA GLN A 144 3.45 -20.92 -4.27
C GLN A 144 3.76 -22.17 -5.10
#